data_AF-A0A1V5HQC6-F1
#
_entry.id   AF-A0A1V5HQC6-F1
#
_cell.length_a   1.000
_cell.length_b   1.000
_cell.length_c   1.000
_cell.angle_alpha   90.00
_cell.angle_beta   90.00
_cell.angle_gamma   90.00
#
_symmetry.space_group_name_H-M   'P 1'
#
loop_
_entity.id
_entity.type
_entity.pdbx_description
1 polymer ?
#
loop_
_entity_poly.entity_id
_entity_poly.type
_entity_poly.pdbx_seq_one_letter_code
_entity_poly.pdbx_strand_id
1 'polypeptide(L)'
;MKIDLSGAVGPVRAAMMAAAEKSSVRRLNMYADEIRCGPGCASCCSRMIYVTVAEALVVLGSLRKSGNWQEVKKRCLEQKATAYASSPVSWFKMNIPCPVLRPEGKTCSAYEVRPALCSTHFVRSEPSACDPWDPGSAPYSPVQMDDILDEFKKDLAAGLDGFGVLAYRMPMPVALLFAERVGIADGITLSEAVRIMRTELP
;
A
#
# COMPACT_ATOMS: atom_id res chain seq x y z
N MET A 1 -24.65 -11.29 -10.60
CA MET A 1 -23.78 -12.14 -9.77
C MET A 1 -23.36 -11.33 -8.55
N LYS A 2 -23.73 -11.76 -7.35
CA LYS A 2 -23.25 -11.14 -6.10
C LYS A 2 -21.83 -11.65 -5.84
N ILE A 3 -20.91 -10.75 -5.53
CA ILE A 3 -19.52 -11.09 -5.25
C ILE A 3 -19.37 -11.20 -3.74
N ASP A 4 -19.03 -12.39 -3.21
CA ASP A 4 -18.60 -12.51 -1.82
C ASP A 4 -17.13 -12.05 -1.71
N LEU A 5 -16.98 -10.78 -1.33
CA LEU A 5 -15.67 -10.16 -1.18
C LEU A 5 -14.94 -10.66 0.06
N SER A 6 -15.65 -11.19 1.06
CA SER A 6 -15.06 -11.65 2.31
C SER A 6 -14.22 -12.93 2.12
N GLY A 7 -14.68 -13.83 1.24
CA GLY A 7 -13.96 -15.04 0.87
C GLY A 7 -12.66 -14.78 0.09
N ALA A 8 -12.63 -13.76 -0.77
CA ALA A 8 -11.46 -13.42 -1.59
C ALA A 8 -10.37 -12.65 -0.83
N VAL A 9 -10.73 -11.90 0.22
CA VAL A 9 -9.79 -11.06 1.00
C VAL A 9 -8.89 -11.90 1.93
N GLY A 10 -9.36 -13.06 2.39
CA GLY A 10 -8.61 -13.97 3.27
C GLY A 10 -7.28 -14.43 2.67
N PRO A 11 -7.28 -15.07 1.48
CA PRO A 11 -6.06 -15.48 0.78
C PRO A 11 -5.10 -14.32 0.52
N VAL A 12 -5.62 -13.14 0.12
CA VAL A 12 -4.80 -11.95 -0.12
C VAL A 12 -4.11 -11.49 1.16
N ARG A 13 -4.81 -11.46 2.29
CA ARG A 13 -4.21 -11.14 3.59
C ARG A 13 -3.10 -12.12 3.95
N ALA A 14 -3.32 -13.42 3.76
CA ALA A 14 -2.31 -14.44 4.01
C ALA A 14 -1.06 -14.23 3.13
N ALA A 15 -1.25 -13.96 1.84
CA ALA A 15 -0.15 -13.68 0.91
C ALA A 15 0.63 -12.41 1.29
N MET A 16 -0.05 -11.34 1.71
CA MET A 16 0.60 -10.11 2.20
C MET A 16 1.46 -10.39 3.45
N MET A 17 0.94 -11.16 4.40
CA MET A 17 1.67 -11.53 5.62
C MET A 17 2.86 -12.43 5.30
N ALA A 18 2.70 -13.40 4.40
CA ALA A 18 3.79 -14.27 3.96
C ALA A 18 4.91 -13.48 3.26
N ALA A 19 4.57 -12.54 2.38
CA ALA A 19 5.54 -11.65 1.75
C ALA A 19 6.28 -10.79 2.79
N ALA A 20 5.57 -10.23 3.76
CA ALA A 20 6.16 -9.42 4.82
C ALA A 20 7.12 -10.23 5.72
N GLU A 21 6.75 -11.45 6.09
CA GLU A 21 7.56 -12.35 6.90
C GLU A 21 8.83 -12.76 6.14
N LYS A 22 8.69 -13.30 4.93
CA LYS A 22 9.82 -13.68 4.07
C LYS A 22 10.80 -12.52 3.87
N SER A 23 10.26 -11.32 3.62
CA SER A 23 11.07 -10.11 3.44
C SER A 23 11.81 -9.73 4.71
N SER A 24 11.15 -9.82 5.87
CA SER A 24 11.76 -9.49 7.17
C SER A 24 12.88 -10.45 7.53
N VAL A 25 12.66 -11.76 7.36
CA VAL A 25 13.67 -12.79 7.58
C VAL A 25 14.87 -12.60 6.65
N ARG A 26 14.64 -12.44 5.34
CA ARG A 26 15.74 -12.25 4.38
C ARG A 26 16.49 -10.95 4.64
N ARG A 27 15.78 -9.87 4.99
CA ARG A 27 16.36 -8.57 5.32
C ARG A 27 17.34 -8.71 6.48
N LEU A 28 16.93 -9.36 7.56
CA LEU A 28 17.79 -9.58 8.72
C LEU A 28 18.97 -10.51 8.38
N ASN A 29 18.73 -11.61 7.68
CA ASN A 29 19.79 -12.58 7.36
C ASN A 29 20.87 -12.04 6.43
N MET A 30 20.51 -11.18 5.47
CA MET A 30 21.45 -10.70 4.45
C MET A 30 22.05 -9.32 4.75
N TYR A 31 21.37 -8.49 5.55
CA TYR A 31 21.69 -7.06 5.64
C TYR A 31 21.66 -6.50 7.06
N ALA A 32 21.65 -7.34 8.12
CA ALA A 32 21.51 -6.91 9.52
C ALA A 32 22.29 -5.63 9.87
N ASP A 33 23.58 -5.57 9.54
CA ASP A 33 24.48 -4.48 9.92
C ASP A 33 24.36 -3.23 9.01
N GLU A 34 23.75 -3.38 7.84
CA GLU A 34 23.58 -2.33 6.83
C GLU A 34 22.19 -1.69 6.85
N ILE A 35 21.25 -2.24 7.62
CA ILE A 35 19.90 -1.73 7.69
C ILE A 35 19.89 -0.37 8.41
N ARG A 36 19.46 0.67 7.69
CA ARG A 36 19.18 1.99 8.24
C ARG A 36 17.70 2.31 8.35
N CYS A 37 16.84 1.54 7.67
CA CYS A 37 15.40 1.64 7.86
C CYS A 37 14.98 1.11 9.23
N GLY A 38 14.22 1.91 9.98
CA GLY A 38 13.60 1.49 11.24
C GLY A 38 12.38 2.34 11.56
N PRO A 39 11.74 2.11 12.72
CA PRO A 39 10.75 3.04 13.25
C PRO A 39 11.29 4.48 13.22
N GLY A 40 10.52 5.44 12.69
CA GLY A 40 10.98 6.82 12.49
C GLY A 40 11.53 7.13 11.10
N CYS A 41 11.91 6.12 10.31
CA CYS A 41 12.33 6.28 8.91
C CYS A 41 11.10 6.19 7.98
N ALA A 42 10.75 7.29 7.31
CA ALA A 42 9.52 7.37 6.51
C ALA A 42 9.68 8.06 5.14
N SER A 43 10.90 8.24 4.62
CA SER A 43 11.09 8.89 3.32
C SER A 43 10.42 8.12 2.18
N CYS A 44 10.48 6.78 2.20
CA CYS A 44 9.76 5.95 1.22
C CYS A 44 8.24 6.04 1.36
N CYS A 45 7.71 6.48 2.51
CA CYS A 45 6.29 6.69 2.71
C CYS A 45 5.76 7.91 1.93
N SER A 46 6.62 8.79 1.41
CA SER A 46 6.19 9.85 0.50
C SER A 46 6.15 9.41 -0.97
N ARG A 47 6.45 8.14 -1.28
CA ARG A 47 6.32 7.61 -2.65
C ARG A 47 4.87 7.30 -2.97
N MET A 48 4.45 7.61 -4.19
CA MET A 48 3.16 7.16 -4.71
C MET A 48 3.21 5.66 -4.98
N ILE A 49 2.56 4.88 -4.12
CA ILE A 49 2.40 3.43 -4.32
C ILE A 49 1.05 3.12 -4.96
N TYR A 50 1.05 2.12 -5.83
CA TYR A 50 -0.16 1.57 -6.42
C TYR A 50 -0.43 0.21 -5.80
N VAL A 51 -1.57 0.12 -5.13
CA VAL A 51 -2.04 -1.09 -4.47
C VAL A 51 -3.27 -1.61 -5.19
N THR A 52 -3.51 -2.91 -5.06
CA THR A 52 -4.75 -3.51 -5.52
C THR A 52 -5.91 -3.14 -4.61
N VAL A 53 -7.14 -3.19 -5.12
CA VAL A 53 -8.34 -3.02 -4.28
C VAL A 53 -8.37 -4.10 -3.18
N ALA A 54 -7.92 -5.31 -3.47
CA ALA A 54 -7.82 -6.38 -2.48
C ALA A 54 -6.87 -6.03 -1.32
N GLU A 55 -5.65 -5.57 -1.61
CA GLU A 55 -4.72 -5.08 -0.58
C GLU A 55 -5.33 -3.92 0.22
N ALA A 56 -6.02 -2.99 -0.46
CA ALA A 56 -6.67 -1.86 0.19
C ALA A 56 -7.80 -2.29 1.14
N LEU A 57 -8.57 -3.33 0.81
CA LEU A 57 -9.59 -3.92 1.70
C LEU A 57 -8.95 -4.52 2.97
N VAL A 58 -7.84 -5.25 2.83
CA VAL A 58 -7.08 -5.80 3.97
C VAL A 58 -6.60 -4.66 4.88
N VAL A 59 -5.98 -3.62 4.31
CA VAL A 59 -5.50 -2.46 5.05
C VAL A 59 -6.65 -1.73 5.75
N LEU A 60 -7.76 -1.46 5.03
CA LEU A 60 -8.94 -0.82 5.59
C LEU A 60 -9.50 -1.61 6.79
N GLY A 61 -9.59 -2.93 6.68
CA GLY A 61 -10.04 -3.79 7.78
C GLY A 61 -9.18 -3.62 9.04
N SER A 62 -7.85 -3.58 8.89
CA SER A 62 -6.93 -3.32 10.00
C SER A 62 -7.09 -1.91 10.59
N LEU A 63 -7.27 -0.90 9.74
CA LEU A 63 -7.47 0.48 10.17
C LEU A 63 -8.79 0.69 10.93
N ARG A 64 -9.87 0.02 10.49
CA ARG A 64 -11.15 0.02 11.21
C ARG A 64 -11.01 -0.66 12.57
N LYS A 65 -10.39 -1.84 12.62
CA LYS A 65 -10.18 -2.59 13.87
C LYS A 65 -9.35 -1.81 14.91
N SER A 66 -8.38 -1.03 14.46
CA SER A 66 -7.50 -0.22 15.30
C SER A 66 -8.01 1.21 15.57
N GLY A 67 -9.21 1.57 15.07
CA GLY A 67 -9.80 2.90 15.26
C GLY A 67 -9.14 4.04 14.46
N ASN A 68 -8.19 3.74 13.57
CA ASN A 68 -7.41 4.76 12.86
C ASN A 68 -8.05 5.22 11.54
N TRP A 69 -9.11 4.56 11.08
CA TRP A 69 -9.67 4.79 9.74
C TRP A 69 -10.11 6.24 9.50
N GLN A 70 -10.76 6.90 10.46
CA GLN A 70 -11.31 8.24 10.23
C GLN A 70 -10.23 9.28 9.90
N GLU A 71 -9.09 9.22 10.60
CA GLU A 71 -7.95 10.11 10.35
C GLU A 71 -7.24 9.77 9.03
N VAL A 72 -7.12 8.48 8.69
CA VAL A 72 -6.60 8.05 7.39
C VAL A 72 -7.53 8.51 6.25
N LYS A 73 -8.85 8.41 6.43
CA LYS A 73 -9.86 8.79 5.44
C LYS A 73 -9.79 10.28 5.12
N LYS A 74 -9.66 11.13 6.14
CA LYS A 74 -9.49 12.58 5.96
C LYS A 74 -8.31 12.88 5.02
N ARG A 75 -7.16 12.27 5.30
CA ARG A 75 -5.96 12.41 4.45
C ARG A 75 -6.15 11.84 3.05
N CYS A 76 -6.83 10.71 2.91
CA CYS A 76 -7.17 10.17 1.59
C CYS A 76 -8.02 11.14 0.77
N LEU A 77 -9.01 11.79 1.39
CA LEU A 77 -9.86 12.79 0.73
C LEU A 77 -9.08 14.03 0.31
N GLU A 78 -8.23 14.56 1.19
CA GLU A 78 -7.35 15.70 0.90
C GLU A 78 -6.37 15.40 -0.25
N GLN A 79 -5.89 14.15 -0.33
CA GLN A 79 -4.92 13.72 -1.32
C GLN A 79 -5.54 13.28 -2.65
N LYS A 80 -6.85 13.02 -2.71
CA LYS A 80 -7.51 12.36 -3.86
C LYS A 80 -7.30 13.11 -5.18
N ALA A 81 -7.54 14.41 -5.21
CA ALA A 81 -7.40 15.22 -6.43
C ALA A 81 -5.95 15.20 -6.93
N THR A 82 -4.99 15.40 -6.02
CA THR A 82 -3.57 15.35 -6.35
C THR A 82 -3.13 13.97 -6.80
N ALA A 83 -3.69 12.88 -6.25
CA ALA A 83 -3.36 11.51 -6.63
C ALA A 83 -3.72 11.21 -8.09
N TYR A 84 -4.75 11.86 -8.64
CA TYR A 84 -5.11 11.75 -10.05
C TYR A 84 -4.33 12.71 -10.94
N ALA A 85 -4.04 13.92 -10.45
CA ALA A 85 -3.43 14.98 -11.24
C ALA A 85 -1.89 14.91 -11.31
N SER A 86 -1.25 14.06 -10.51
CA SER A 86 0.22 14.01 -10.40
C SER A 86 0.81 12.71 -10.90
N SER A 87 2.04 12.79 -11.43
CA SER A 87 2.87 11.61 -11.69
C SER A 87 3.52 11.11 -10.39
N PRO A 88 3.98 9.84 -10.32
CA PRO A 88 4.70 9.33 -9.16
C PRO A 88 5.93 10.17 -8.77
N VAL A 89 6.63 10.74 -9.75
CA VAL A 89 7.80 11.60 -9.52
C VAL A 89 7.37 12.93 -8.91
N SER A 90 6.33 13.56 -9.47
CA SER A 90 5.78 14.82 -8.95
C SER A 90 5.26 14.66 -7.53
N TRP A 91 4.54 13.58 -7.26
CA TRP A 91 4.05 13.24 -5.92
C TRP A 91 5.18 13.13 -4.91
N PHE A 92 6.23 12.38 -5.26
CA PHE A 92 7.38 12.20 -4.37
C PHE A 92 8.11 13.52 -4.11
N LYS A 93 8.31 14.36 -5.13
CA LYS A 93 8.89 15.70 -4.97
C LYS A 93 8.03 16.60 -4.09
N MET A 94 6.70 16.58 -4.24
CA MET A 94 5.80 17.32 -3.34
C MET A 94 5.84 16.81 -1.89
N ASN A 95 6.57 15.72 -1.61
CA ASN A 95 6.72 15.10 -0.30
C ASN A 95 5.36 14.80 0.37
N ILE A 96 4.38 14.37 -0.43
CA ILE A 96 3.05 14.04 0.05
C ILE A 96 3.12 12.68 0.74
N PRO A 97 2.87 12.60 2.08
CA PRO A 97 3.01 11.36 2.81
C PRO A 97 1.88 10.38 2.48
N CYS A 98 2.18 9.09 2.56
CA CYS A 98 1.20 8.03 2.50
C CYS A 98 0.08 8.27 3.53
N PRO A 99 -1.21 8.10 3.17
CA PRO A 99 -2.31 8.42 4.07
C PRO A 99 -2.34 7.57 5.34
N VAL A 100 -1.62 6.43 5.38
CA VAL A 100 -1.53 5.56 6.57
C VAL A 100 -0.33 5.85 7.46
N LEU A 101 0.58 6.77 7.08
CA LEU A 101 1.72 7.16 7.91
C LEU A 101 1.24 8.06 9.06
N ARG A 102 1.43 7.67 10.32
CA ARG A 102 1.22 8.57 11.46
C ARG A 102 2.24 9.72 11.40
N PRO A 103 1.81 10.99 11.31
CA PRO A 103 2.73 12.12 11.28
C PRO A 103 3.60 12.13 12.53
N GLU A 104 2.99 11.88 13.69
CA GLU A 104 3.68 11.73 14.96
C GLU A 104 4.47 10.42 14.97
N GLY A 105 5.78 10.53 15.21
CA GLY A 105 6.67 9.37 15.30
C GLY A 105 6.98 8.66 13.98
N LYS A 106 6.40 9.08 12.84
CA LYS A 106 6.68 8.54 11.50
C LYS A 106 6.53 7.00 11.44
N THR A 107 5.40 6.49 11.94
CA THR A 107 5.10 5.05 12.00
C THR A 107 3.87 4.70 11.14
N CYS A 108 3.84 3.49 10.55
CA CYS A 108 2.70 3.06 9.76
C CYS A 108 1.54 2.61 10.66
N SER A 109 0.35 3.18 10.49
CA SER A 109 -0.87 2.77 11.22
C SER A 109 -1.41 1.39 10.81
N ALA A 110 -0.88 0.81 9.74
CA ALA A 110 -1.23 -0.52 9.22
C ALA A 110 0.02 -1.40 9.02
N TYR A 111 1.02 -1.30 9.91
CA TYR A 111 2.33 -1.93 9.73
C TYR A 111 2.27 -3.45 9.49
N GLU A 112 1.42 -4.16 10.24
CA GLU A 112 1.24 -5.62 10.17
C GLU A 112 0.63 -6.12 8.86
N VAL A 113 -0.05 -5.24 8.13
CA VAL A 113 -0.70 -5.56 6.85
C VAL A 113 -0.26 -4.59 5.76
N ARG A 114 1.02 -4.19 5.78
CA ARG A 114 1.57 -3.32 4.74
C ARG A 114 1.40 -3.97 3.36
N PRO A 115 1.07 -3.17 2.32
CA PRO A 115 1.08 -3.64 0.93
C PRO A 115 2.38 -4.36 0.58
N ALA A 116 2.31 -5.35 -0.31
CA ALA A 116 3.46 -6.19 -0.64
C ALA A 116 4.64 -5.35 -1.17
N LEU A 117 4.35 -4.30 -1.95
CA LEU A 117 5.35 -3.36 -2.45
C LEU A 117 6.11 -2.65 -1.30
N CYS A 118 5.46 -2.40 -0.17
CA CYS A 118 6.07 -1.72 0.99
C CYS A 118 6.81 -2.69 1.92
N SER A 119 6.33 -3.92 2.07
CA SER A 119 6.94 -4.91 2.97
C SER A 119 8.18 -5.56 2.36
N THR A 120 8.29 -5.59 1.04
CA THR A 120 9.43 -6.10 0.26
C THR A 120 10.50 -5.04 -0.06
N HIS A 121 10.31 -3.80 0.41
CA HIS A 121 11.19 -2.67 0.15
C HIS A 121 11.89 -2.18 1.42
N PHE A 122 13.18 -1.85 1.31
CA PHE A 122 13.91 -1.08 2.31
C PHE A 122 15.11 -0.37 1.67
N VAL A 123 15.80 0.47 2.43
CA VAL A 123 17.04 1.12 2.01
C VAL A 123 18.17 0.80 2.99
N ARG A 124 19.38 0.74 2.45
CA ARG A 124 20.64 0.56 3.21
C ARG A 124 21.39 1.88 3.40
N SER A 125 21.06 2.89 2.61
CA SER A 125 21.65 4.23 2.72
C SER A 125 21.17 4.98 3.96
N GLU A 126 21.95 5.96 4.40
CA GLU A 126 21.56 6.86 5.48
C GLU A 126 20.25 7.62 5.15
N PRO A 127 19.42 7.96 6.15
CA PRO A 127 18.14 8.64 5.93
C PRO A 127 18.25 9.96 5.15
N SER A 128 19.35 10.69 5.29
CA SER A 128 19.62 11.93 4.53
C SER A 128 19.68 11.70 3.03
N ALA A 129 20.15 10.53 2.57
CA ALA A 129 20.21 10.16 1.15
C ALA A 129 18.83 9.90 0.52
N CYS A 130 17.76 9.89 1.34
CA CYS A 130 16.40 9.63 0.89
C CYS A 130 15.56 10.92 0.78
N ASP A 131 16.17 12.10 0.92
CA ASP A 131 15.49 13.38 0.77
C ASP A 131 15.08 13.61 -0.70
N PRO A 132 13.78 13.79 -1.01
CA PRO A 132 13.32 14.05 -2.37
C PRO A 132 13.87 15.35 -2.99
N TRP A 133 14.37 16.28 -2.17
CA TRP A 133 14.94 17.56 -2.60
C TRP A 133 16.47 17.57 -2.68
N ASP A 134 17.12 16.52 -2.18
CA ASP A 134 18.57 16.36 -2.22
C ASP A 134 18.99 14.99 -2.81
N PRO A 135 18.65 14.71 -4.08
CA PRO A 135 18.87 13.40 -4.70
C PRO A 135 20.35 13.08 -5.03
N GLY A 136 21.33 13.78 -4.46
CA GLY A 136 22.73 13.68 -4.86
C GLY A 136 23.79 13.89 -3.77
N SER A 137 23.41 14.21 -2.53
CA SER A 137 24.39 14.41 -1.45
C SER A 137 25.02 13.12 -0.93
N ALA A 138 24.37 11.97 -1.14
CA ALA A 138 24.86 10.67 -0.68
C ALA A 138 24.35 9.52 -1.59
N PRO A 139 25.08 8.40 -1.67
CA PRO A 139 24.67 7.26 -2.49
C PRO A 139 23.38 6.62 -1.94
N TYR A 140 22.30 6.74 -2.71
CA TYR A 140 21.02 6.09 -2.43
C TYR A 140 21.10 4.58 -2.75
N SER A 141 20.82 3.73 -1.77
CA SER A 141 20.97 2.27 -1.87
C SER A 141 19.67 1.54 -1.55
N PRO A 142 18.67 1.56 -2.46
CA PRO A 142 17.42 0.84 -2.27
C PRO A 142 17.61 -0.65 -2.47
N VAL A 143 16.81 -1.44 -1.76
CA VAL A 143 16.65 -2.88 -1.98
C VAL A 143 15.17 -3.17 -2.16
N GLN A 144 14.86 -3.79 -3.29
CA GLN A 144 13.53 -4.32 -3.59
C GLN A 144 13.67 -5.84 -3.77
N MET A 145 12.92 -6.61 -2.98
CA MET A 145 12.91 -8.07 -3.12
C MET A 145 11.91 -8.49 -4.20
N ASP A 146 12.29 -8.29 -5.46
CA ASP A 146 11.41 -8.50 -6.62
C ASP A 146 10.93 -9.95 -6.74
N ASP A 147 11.74 -10.93 -6.35
CA ASP A 147 11.36 -12.35 -6.35
C ASP A 147 10.19 -12.64 -5.40
N ILE A 148 10.23 -12.09 -4.19
CA ILE A 148 9.14 -12.22 -3.20
C ILE A 148 7.90 -11.45 -3.67
N LEU A 149 8.10 -10.26 -4.25
CA LEU A 149 7.00 -9.47 -4.80
C LEU A 149 6.32 -10.18 -5.99
N ASP A 150 7.08 -10.87 -6.84
CA ASP A 150 6.56 -11.65 -7.95
C ASP A 150 5.86 -12.93 -7.50
N GLU A 151 6.35 -13.58 -6.45
CA GLU A 151 5.63 -14.68 -5.79
C GLU A 151 4.27 -14.19 -5.26
N PHE A 152 4.25 -13.05 -4.54
CA PHE A 152 2.99 -12.44 -4.09
C PHE A 152 2.03 -12.14 -5.24
N LYS A 153 2.51 -11.62 -6.38
CA LYS A 153 1.65 -11.35 -7.55
C LYS A 153 1.02 -12.63 -8.10
N LYS A 154 1.71 -13.77 -8.07
CA LYS A 154 1.18 -15.07 -8.49
C LYS A 154 0.09 -15.55 -7.53
N ASP A 155 0.36 -15.49 -6.23
CA ASP A 155 -0.61 -15.87 -5.20
C ASP A 155 -1.86 -14.99 -5.24
N LEU A 156 -1.68 -13.68 -5.46
CA LEU A 156 -2.75 -12.73 -5.66
C LEU A 156 -3.58 -13.07 -6.90
N ALA A 157 -2.94 -13.36 -8.04
CA ALA A 157 -3.66 -13.72 -9.27
C ALA A 157 -4.48 -15.00 -9.09
N ALA A 158 -3.94 -16.00 -8.40
CA ALA A 158 -4.65 -17.24 -8.08
C ALA A 158 -5.81 -17.00 -7.09
N GLY A 159 -5.59 -16.18 -6.07
CA GLY A 159 -6.61 -15.86 -5.05
C GLY A 159 -7.74 -14.95 -5.53
N LEU A 160 -7.51 -14.21 -6.63
CA LEU A 160 -8.48 -13.30 -7.24
C LEU A 160 -9.08 -13.84 -8.55
N ASP A 161 -8.90 -15.11 -8.88
CA ASP A 161 -9.50 -15.70 -10.08
C ASP A 161 -11.03 -15.51 -10.06
N GLY A 162 -11.58 -14.90 -11.11
CA GLY A 162 -12.99 -14.48 -11.19
C GLY A 162 -13.36 -13.16 -10.49
N PHE A 163 -12.42 -12.47 -9.82
CA PHE A 163 -12.65 -11.22 -9.08
C PHE A 163 -11.89 -10.01 -9.68
N GLY A 164 -12.04 -9.77 -10.98
CA GLY A 164 -11.23 -8.78 -11.72
C GLY A 164 -11.19 -7.35 -11.14
N VAL A 165 -12.26 -6.89 -10.49
CA VAL A 165 -12.26 -5.57 -9.82
C VAL A 165 -11.30 -5.50 -8.64
N LEU A 166 -11.09 -6.61 -7.93
CA LEU A 166 -10.20 -6.69 -6.79
C LEU A 166 -8.72 -6.61 -7.17
N ALA A 167 -8.39 -7.01 -8.40
CA ALA A 167 -7.04 -6.96 -8.96
C ALA A 167 -6.67 -5.57 -9.52
N TYR A 168 -7.65 -4.66 -9.67
CA TYR A 168 -7.39 -3.33 -10.21
C TYR A 168 -6.49 -2.53 -9.27
N ARG A 169 -5.50 -1.82 -9.85
CA ARG A 169 -4.49 -1.07 -9.10
C ARG A 169 -4.78 0.42 -9.15
N MET A 170 -4.72 1.06 -7.99
CA MET A 170 -4.94 2.50 -7.83
C MET A 170 -3.90 3.09 -6.88
N PRO A 171 -3.65 4.41 -6.93
CA PRO A 171 -2.89 5.08 -5.88
C PRO A 171 -3.51 4.79 -4.50
N MET A 172 -2.69 4.51 -3.50
CA MET A 172 -3.14 4.15 -2.14
C MET A 172 -4.33 4.96 -1.59
N PRO A 173 -4.33 6.31 -1.59
CA PRO A 173 -5.47 7.08 -1.05
C PRO A 173 -6.78 6.81 -1.81
N VAL A 174 -6.70 6.66 -3.13
CA VAL A 174 -7.85 6.34 -3.98
C VAL A 174 -8.32 4.91 -3.71
N ALA A 175 -7.39 3.96 -3.65
CA ALA A 175 -7.70 2.55 -3.40
C ALA A 175 -8.43 2.35 -2.06
N LEU A 176 -8.02 3.05 -1.00
CA LEU A 176 -8.66 2.99 0.32
C LEU A 176 -10.08 3.57 0.32
N LEU A 177 -10.29 4.71 -0.34
CA LEU A 177 -11.64 5.30 -0.48
C LEU A 177 -12.56 4.39 -1.30
N PHE A 178 -12.04 3.79 -2.36
CA PHE A 178 -12.77 2.83 -3.17
C PHE A 178 -13.10 1.56 -2.36
N ALA A 179 -12.12 1.01 -1.63
CA ALA A 179 -12.30 -0.14 -0.75
C ALA A 179 -13.35 0.12 0.34
N GLU A 180 -13.43 1.34 0.90
CA GLU A 180 -14.48 1.69 1.87
C GLU A 180 -15.87 1.55 1.27
N ARG A 181 -16.09 2.04 0.05
CA ARG A 181 -17.40 1.97 -0.62
C ARG A 181 -17.76 0.56 -1.04
N VAL A 182 -16.79 -0.19 -1.56
CA VAL A 182 -16.97 -1.59 -1.95
C VAL A 182 -17.25 -2.47 -0.72
N GLY A 183 -16.50 -2.28 0.37
CA GLY A 183 -16.67 -3.04 1.62
C GLY A 183 -17.84 -2.60 2.51
N ILE A 184 -18.58 -1.55 2.15
CA ILE A 184 -19.88 -1.21 2.78
C ILE A 184 -21.02 -2.02 2.14
N ALA A 185 -20.81 -2.57 0.93
CA ALA A 185 -21.83 -3.30 0.18
C ALA A 185 -21.54 -4.82 0.20
N ASP A 186 -22.00 -5.51 1.24
CA ASP A 186 -22.00 -6.97 1.23
C ASP A 186 -22.78 -7.50 0.02
N GLY A 187 -22.14 -8.33 -0.79
CA GLY A 187 -22.75 -8.89 -2.00
C GLY A 187 -22.94 -7.89 -3.14
N ILE A 188 -22.07 -6.87 -3.26
CA ILE A 188 -22.04 -5.96 -4.40
C ILE A 188 -21.94 -6.74 -5.73
N THR A 189 -22.71 -6.31 -6.72
CA THR A 189 -22.64 -6.87 -8.07
C THR A 189 -21.47 -6.25 -8.86
N LEU A 190 -20.97 -6.96 -9.87
CA LEU A 190 -19.96 -6.41 -10.79
C LEU A 190 -20.41 -5.07 -11.41
N SER A 191 -21.69 -4.95 -11.77
CA SER A 191 -22.27 -3.72 -12.33
C SER A 191 -22.22 -2.55 -11.34
N GLU A 192 -22.49 -2.80 -10.07
CA GLU A 192 -22.38 -1.77 -9.02
C GLU A 192 -20.93 -1.39 -8.76
N ALA A 193 -20.01 -2.36 -8.72
CA ALA A 193 -18.58 -2.10 -8.58
C ALA A 193 -18.05 -1.25 -9.74
N VAL A 194 -18.42 -1.59 -10.99
CA VAL A 194 -18.09 -0.80 -12.19
C VAL A 194 -18.72 0.60 -12.13
N ARG A 195 -19.95 0.74 -11.63
CA ARG A 195 -20.58 2.05 -11.44
C ARG A 195 -19.81 2.90 -10.44
N ILE A 196 -19.40 2.35 -9.30
CA ILE A 196 -18.57 3.05 -8.31
C ILE A 196 -17.23 3.43 -8.94
N MET A 197 -16.59 2.53 -9.70
CA MET A 197 -15.35 2.84 -10.41
C MET A 197 -15.53 4.01 -11.38
N ARG A 198 -16.60 4.03 -12.17
CA ARG A 198 -16.88 5.14 -13.11
C ARG A 198 -17.17 6.48 -12.43
N THR A 199 -17.68 6.48 -11.20
CA THR A 199 -17.87 7.72 -10.43
C THR A 199 -16.59 8.19 -9.72
N GLU A 200 -15.62 7.30 -9.55
CA GLU A 200 -14.41 7.57 -8.77
C GLU A 200 -13.18 7.80 -9.64
N LEU A 201 -13.10 7.14 -10.78
CA LEU A 201 -12.09 7.37 -11.82
C LEU A 201 -12.54 8.59 -12.66
N PRO A 202 -11.66 9.58 -12.89
CA PRO A 202 -11.95 10.68 -13.80
C PRO A 202 -12.23 10.21 -15.23
#